data_AF-A0A8T7G1X0-F1
#
_entry.id   AF-A0A8T7G1X0-F1
#
_cell.length_a   1.000
_cell.length_b   1.000
_cell.length_c   1.000
_cell.angle_alpha   90.00
_cell.angle_beta   90.00
_cell.angle_gamma   90.00
#
_symmetry.space_group_name_H-M   'P 1'
#
loop_
_entity.id
_entity.type
_entity.pdbx_description
1 polymer ?
#
loop_
_entity_poly.entity_id
_entity_poly.type
_entity_poly.pdbx_seq_one_letter_code
_entity_poly.pdbx_strand_id
1 'polypeptide(L)'
;MRRFLFLTLWLLLMVFPVALFRRIPQIRPIMDTLIGTEVMHWIAHSVLFAGLVILLAYAFKLPLTLKNVALLLFAVLIVGAAQEAFQLIATKHRPPGFPELFDLGVDMIGGLIGIGLLYLKRSTRQRIRVGY
;
A
#
# COMPACT_ATOMS: atom_id res chain seq x y z
N MET A 1 -12.72 14.65 -9.39
CA MET A 1 -11.37 14.69 -9.97
C MET A 1 -10.24 14.61 -8.95
N ARG A 2 -10.08 15.57 -8.01
CA ARG A 2 -8.93 15.59 -7.06
C ARG A 2 -8.65 14.25 -6.35
N ARG A 3 -9.68 13.51 -5.93
CA ARG A 3 -9.52 12.22 -5.21
C ARG A 3 -8.90 11.12 -6.09
N PHE A 4 -9.31 11.05 -7.35
CA PHE A 4 -8.76 10.10 -8.30
C PHE A 4 -7.34 10.49 -8.69
N LEU A 5 -7.02 11.78 -8.78
CA LEU A 5 -5.64 12.24 -8.97
C LEU A 5 -4.73 11.74 -7.85
N PHE A 6 -5.13 11.88 -6.58
CA PHE A 6 -4.34 11.35 -5.45
C PHE A 6 -4.17 9.84 -5.53
N LEU A 7 -5.23 9.09 -5.86
CA LEU A 7 -5.15 7.64 -6.04
C LEU A 7 -4.19 7.26 -7.17
N THR A 8 -4.27 7.94 -8.32
CA THR A 8 -3.37 7.70 -9.46
C THR A 8 -1.92 8.01 -9.09
N LEU A 9 -1.65 9.16 -8.45
CA LEU A 9 -0.31 9.51 -8.00
C LEU A 9 0.23 8.51 -6.97
N TRP A 10 -0.63 8.00 -6.09
CA TRP A 10 -0.26 6.96 -5.12
C TRP A 10 0.10 5.64 -5.82
N LEU A 11 -0.69 5.20 -6.79
CA LEU A 11 -0.40 4.01 -7.59
C LEU A 11 0.93 4.16 -8.37
N LEU A 12 1.19 5.33 -8.94
CA LEU A 12 2.48 5.62 -9.58
C LEU A 12 3.64 5.56 -8.57
N LEU A 13 3.43 6.10 -7.35
CA LEU A 13 4.39 6.01 -6.26
C LEU A 13 4.57 4.57 -5.77
N MET A 14 3.61 3.66 -5.92
CA MET A 14 3.84 2.26 -5.54
C MET A 14 4.74 1.54 -6.55
N VAL A 15 4.65 1.90 -7.84
CA VAL A 15 5.34 1.19 -8.92
C VAL A 15 6.75 1.73 -9.22
N PHE A 16 6.98 3.05 -9.12
CA PHE A 16 8.17 3.69 -9.73
C PHE A 16 9.31 4.22 -8.85
N PRO A 17 9.21 4.46 -7.52
CA PRO A 17 10.14 5.36 -6.85
C PRO A 17 11.49 4.72 -6.52
N VAL A 18 11.54 3.55 -5.90
CA VAL A 18 12.80 3.10 -5.26
C VAL A 18 13.87 2.76 -6.28
N ALA A 19 13.51 2.05 -7.36
CA ALA A 19 14.45 1.71 -8.42
C ALA A 19 14.97 2.94 -9.17
N LEU A 20 14.13 3.97 -9.36
CA LEU A 20 14.53 5.22 -10.02
C LEU A 20 15.43 6.07 -9.10
N PHE A 21 15.07 6.23 -7.83
CA PHE A 21 15.84 7.03 -6.89
C PHE A 21 17.22 6.42 -6.57
N ARG A 22 17.34 5.08 -6.56
CA ARG A 22 18.64 4.40 -6.40
C ARG A 22 19.62 4.65 -7.55
N ARG A 23 19.15 5.10 -8.72
CA ARG A 23 20.02 5.49 -9.85
C ARG A 23 20.69 6.85 -9.64
N ILE A 24 20.20 7.67 -8.71
CA ILE A 24 20.75 9.00 -8.40
C ILE A 24 21.85 8.82 -7.34
N PRO A 25 23.15 9.01 -7.67
CA PRO A 25 24.25 8.71 -6.76
C PRO A 25 24.18 9.44 -5.42
N GLN A 26 23.64 10.66 -5.41
CA GLN A 26 23.52 11.51 -4.22
C GLN A 26 22.47 10.99 -3.22
N ILE A 27 21.43 10.31 -3.70
CA ILE A 27 20.29 9.86 -2.88
C ILE A 27 20.43 8.38 -2.51
N ARG A 28 21.22 7.62 -3.28
CA ARG A 28 21.45 6.19 -3.09
C ARG A 28 21.86 5.80 -1.65
N PRO A 29 22.82 6.45 -0.96
CA PRO A 29 23.19 6.06 0.41
C PRO A 29 22.05 6.20 1.40
N ILE A 30 21.22 7.24 1.23
CA ILE A 30 20.03 7.48 2.05
C ILE A 30 19.01 6.38 1.77
N MET A 31 18.75 6.06 0.51
CA MET A 31 17.80 5.01 0.12
C MET A 31 18.24 3.61 0.55
N ASP A 32 19.54 3.34 0.52
CA ASP A 32 20.10 2.06 0.96
C ASP A 32 20.04 1.95 2.49
N THR A 33 20.17 3.06 3.22
CA THR A 33 20.00 3.08 4.68
C THR A 33 18.53 2.96 5.09
N LEU A 34 17.64 3.72 4.44
CA LEU A 34 16.23 3.79 4.80
C LEU A 34 15.40 2.62 4.29
N ILE A 35 15.80 2.00 3.18
CA ILE A 35 14.99 1.01 2.44
C ILE A 35 15.81 -0.21 2.03
N GLY A 36 17.09 -0.30 2.42
CA GLY A 36 17.95 -1.44 2.08
C GLY A 36 17.79 -2.63 3.02
N THR A 37 17.17 -2.46 4.19
CA THR A 37 16.90 -3.56 5.13
C THR A 37 15.55 -4.22 4.84
N GLU A 38 15.48 -5.52 5.07
CA GLU A 38 14.25 -6.33 4.94
C GLU A 38 13.09 -5.79 5.80
N VAL A 39 13.37 -5.37 7.04
CA VAL A 39 12.35 -4.81 7.94
C VAL A 39 11.74 -3.52 7.36
N MET A 40 12.58 -2.63 6.82
CA MET A 40 12.11 -1.40 6.19
C MET A 40 11.33 -1.66 4.89
N HIS A 41 11.69 -2.73 4.16
CA HIS A 41 10.90 -3.20 3.02
C HIS A 41 9.47 -3.56 3.46
N TRP A 42 9.32 -4.34 4.53
CA TRP A 42 8.00 -4.72 5.05
C TRP A 42 7.19 -3.53 5.57
N ILE A 43 7.85 -2.60 6.26
CA ILE A 43 7.22 -1.37 6.75
C ILE A 43 6.73 -0.54 5.56
N ALA A 44 7.55 -0.39 4.51
CA ALA A 44 7.18 0.36 3.32
C ALA A 44 5.96 -0.24 2.63
N HIS A 45 5.94 -1.56 2.41
CA HIS A 45 4.76 -2.28 1.87
C HIS A 45 3.53 -2.04 2.74
N SER A 46 3.65 -2.24 4.05
CA SER A 46 2.54 -2.04 4.98
C SER A 46 1.94 -0.63 4.89
N VAL A 47 2.79 0.41 4.84
CA VAL A 47 2.35 1.81 4.72
C VAL A 47 1.71 2.10 3.36
N LEU A 48 2.32 1.63 2.27
CA LEU A 48 1.82 1.86 0.92
C LEU A 48 0.44 1.23 0.72
N PHE A 49 0.24 -0.02 1.16
CA PHE A 49 -1.03 -0.72 1.04
C PHE A 49 -2.09 -0.23 2.04
N ALA A 50 -1.71 0.20 3.25
CA ALA A 50 -2.61 0.90 4.15
C ALA A 50 -3.14 2.20 3.51
N GLY A 51 -2.24 2.98 2.91
CA GLY A 51 -2.57 4.20 2.17
C GLY A 51 -3.48 3.92 0.98
N LEU A 52 -3.19 2.87 0.20
CA LEU A 52 -4.01 2.43 -0.93
C LEU A 52 -5.46 2.16 -0.50
N VAL A 53 -5.65 1.36 0.56
CA VAL A 53 -7.00 1.05 1.05
C VAL A 53 -7.75 2.30 1.50
N ILE A 54 -7.08 3.19 2.24
CA ILE A 54 -7.67 4.46 2.70
C ILE A 54 -8.08 5.32 1.50
N LEU A 55 -7.22 5.44 0.49
CA LEU A 55 -7.47 6.22 -0.71
C LEU A 55 -8.58 5.62 -1.58
N LEU A 56 -8.62 4.29 -1.75
CA LEU A 56 -9.70 3.60 -2.44
C LEU A 56 -11.04 3.85 -1.75
N ALA A 57 -11.12 3.63 -0.44
CA ALA A 57 -12.33 3.90 0.33
C ALA A 57 -12.76 5.38 0.23
N TYR A 58 -11.81 6.31 0.27
CA TYR A 58 -12.07 7.75 0.15
C TYR A 58 -12.50 8.20 -1.26
N ALA A 59 -11.83 7.71 -2.31
CA ALA A 59 -12.08 8.07 -3.70
C ALA A 59 -13.45 7.56 -4.16
N PHE A 60 -13.75 6.30 -3.84
CA PHE A 60 -15.01 5.64 -4.22
C PHE A 60 -16.13 5.80 -3.19
N LYS A 61 -15.88 6.51 -2.07
CA LYS A 61 -16.84 6.73 -0.98
C LYS A 61 -17.44 5.42 -0.44
N LEU A 62 -16.63 4.39 -0.31
CA LEU A 62 -17.11 3.06 0.08
C LEU A 62 -17.49 3.03 1.57
N PRO A 63 -18.71 2.60 1.93
CA PRO A 63 -19.02 2.31 3.33
C PRO A 63 -18.26 1.06 3.81
N LEU A 64 -17.86 1.01 5.08
CA LEU A 64 -17.14 -0.11 5.68
C LEU A 64 -18.09 -1.29 6.01
N THR A 65 -18.70 -1.87 4.98
CA THR A 65 -19.45 -3.13 5.05
C THR A 65 -18.53 -4.31 4.78
N LEU A 66 -18.92 -5.53 5.19
CA LEU A 66 -18.12 -6.73 4.94
C LEU A 66 -17.79 -6.92 3.45
N LYS A 67 -18.77 -6.68 2.56
CA LYS A 67 -18.58 -6.73 1.11
C LYS A 67 -17.49 -5.77 0.63
N ASN A 68 -17.50 -4.52 1.10
CA ASN A 68 -16.53 -3.52 0.68
C ASN A 68 -15.16 -3.74 1.31
N VAL A 69 -15.10 -4.27 2.54
CA VAL A 69 -13.84 -4.72 3.16
C VAL A 69 -13.22 -5.83 2.32
N ALA A 70 -13.99 -6.84 1.93
CA ALA A 70 -13.53 -7.90 1.05
C ALA A 70 -13.05 -7.35 -0.31
N LEU A 71 -13.79 -6.39 -0.89
CA LEU A 71 -13.40 -5.72 -2.13
C LEU A 71 -12.07 -4.96 -2.01
N LEU A 72 -11.86 -4.25 -0.90
CA LEU A 72 -10.64 -3.51 -0.63
C LEU A 72 -9.44 -4.45 -0.47
N LEU A 73 -9.60 -5.55 0.27
CA LEU A 73 -8.56 -6.58 0.41
C LEU A 73 -8.26 -7.28 -0.92
N PHE A 74 -9.30 -7.54 -1.72
CA PHE A 74 -9.11 -8.08 -3.06
C PHE A 74 -8.34 -7.11 -3.98
N ALA A 75 -8.61 -5.80 -3.87
CA ALA A 75 -7.85 -4.79 -4.59
C ALA A 75 -6.39 -4.73 -4.12
N VAL A 76 -6.11 -4.92 -2.82
CA VAL A 76 -4.74 -5.07 -2.30
C VAL A 76 -4.04 -6.24 -2.96
N LEU A 77 -4.68 -7.43 -3.01
CA LEU A 77 -4.09 -8.60 -3.68
C LEU A 77 -3.79 -8.35 -5.15
N ILE A 78 -4.71 -7.72 -5.89
CA ILE A 78 -4.50 -7.42 -7.32
C ILE A 78 -3.31 -6.47 -7.50
N VAL A 79 -3.27 -5.38 -6.72
CA VAL A 79 -2.22 -4.37 -6.86
C VAL A 79 -0.87 -4.90 -6.39
N GLY A 80 -0.83 -5.65 -5.28
CA GLY A 80 0.37 -6.34 -4.79
C GLY A 80 0.90 -7.35 -5.79
N ALA A 81 0.03 -8.18 -6.36
CA ALA A 81 0.46 -9.16 -7.36
C ALA A 81 1.00 -8.48 -8.63
N ALA A 82 0.39 -7.38 -9.06
CA ALA A 82 0.87 -6.59 -10.19
C ALA A 82 2.23 -5.93 -9.87
N GLN A 83 2.42 -5.44 -8.64
CA GLN A 83 3.67 -4.83 -8.20
C GLN A 83 4.81 -5.86 -8.17
N GLU A 84 4.58 -7.04 -7.57
CA GLU A 84 5.56 -8.13 -7.54
C GLU A 84 5.88 -8.66 -8.94
N ALA A 85 4.86 -8.84 -9.79
CA ALA A 85 5.07 -9.25 -11.18
C ALA A 85 5.93 -8.25 -11.94
N PHE A 86 5.67 -6.95 -11.76
CA PHE A 86 6.49 -5.90 -12.37
C PHE A 86 7.93 -5.94 -11.85
N GLN A 87 8.13 -6.13 -10.54
CA GLN A 87 9.48 -6.22 -9.96
C GLN A 87 10.24 -7.45 -10.46
N LEU A 88 9.59 -8.60 -10.56
CA LEU A 88 10.17 -9.82 -11.13
C LEU A 88 10.63 -9.61 -12.57
N ILE A 89 9.79 -8.99 -13.40
CA ILE A 89 10.07 -8.78 -14.83
C ILE A 89 11.12 -7.69 -15.04
N ALA A 90 10.99 -6.56 -14.34
CA ALA A 90 11.78 -5.36 -14.61
C ALA A 90 13.12 -5.33 -13.86
N THR A 91 13.28 -6.10 -12.78
CA THR A 91 14.48 -6.01 -11.93
C THR A 91 15.12 -7.34 -11.59
N LYS A 92 14.34 -8.38 -11.24
CA LYS A 92 14.90 -9.64 -10.74
C LYS A 92 15.17 -10.68 -11.84
N HIS A 93 14.49 -10.59 -12.99
CA HIS A 93 14.57 -11.52 -14.14
C HIS A 93 14.53 -13.01 -13.75
N ARG A 94 13.68 -13.37 -12.78
CA ARG A 94 13.54 -14.73 -12.26
C ARG A 94 12.07 -15.15 -12.12
N PRO A 95 11.77 -16.46 -12.03
CA PRO A 95 10.40 -16.91 -11.76
C PRO A 95 9.93 -16.53 -10.34
N PRO A 96 8.60 -16.47 -10.13
CA PRO A 96 8.00 -16.23 -8.81
C PRO A 96 8.36 -17.36 -7.83
N GLY A 97 8.51 -17.00 -6.55
CA GLY A 97 8.79 -17.95 -5.48
C GLY A 97 8.19 -17.52 -4.14
N PHE A 98 8.65 -18.16 -3.07
CA PHE A 98 8.20 -17.87 -1.71
C PHE A 98 8.36 -16.39 -1.27
N PRO A 99 9.44 -15.67 -1.63
CA PRO A 99 9.59 -14.26 -1.25
C PRO A 99 8.41 -13.40 -1.73
N GLU A 100 7.97 -13.58 -2.97
CA GLU A 100 6.85 -12.81 -3.53
C GLU A 100 5.52 -13.13 -2.83
N LEU A 101 5.32 -14.39 -2.41
CA LEU A 101 4.13 -14.76 -1.62
C LEU A 101 4.16 -14.16 -0.21
N PHE A 102 5.36 -14.05 0.37
CA PHE A 102 5.55 -13.41 1.66
C PHE A 102 5.26 -11.90 1.57
N ASP A 103 5.78 -11.23 0.54
CA ASP A 103 5.54 -9.80 0.29
C ASP A 103 4.04 -9.51 0.10
N LEU A 104 3.31 -10.35 -0.63
CA LEU A 104 1.84 -10.28 -0.71
C LEU A 104 1.15 -10.43 0.65
N GLY A 105 1.70 -11.27 1.54
CA GLY A 105 1.24 -11.37 2.91
C GLY A 105 1.42 -10.07 3.68
N VAL A 106 2.57 -9.40 3.51
CA VAL A 106 2.84 -8.10 4.11
C VAL A 106 1.91 -7.01 3.55
N ASP A 107 1.65 -7.03 2.24
CA ASP A 107 0.69 -6.12 1.59
C ASP A 107 -0.70 -6.24 2.22
N MET A 108 -1.14 -7.48 2.49
CA MET A 108 -2.41 -7.76 3.16
C MET A 108 -2.45 -7.24 4.59
N ILE A 109 -1.34 -7.37 5.34
CA ILE A 109 -1.21 -6.76 6.68
C ILE A 109 -1.36 -5.24 6.58
N GLY A 110 -0.70 -4.60 5.61
CA GLY A 110 -0.88 -3.18 5.31
C GLY A 110 -2.33 -2.82 5.02
N GLY A 111 -3.00 -3.59 4.17
CA GLY A 111 -4.42 -3.41 3.86
C GLY A 111 -5.31 -3.49 5.09
N LEU A 112 -5.08 -4.46 5.97
CA LEU A 112 -5.79 -4.61 7.25
C LEU A 112 -5.54 -3.43 8.20
N ILE A 113 -4.31 -2.94 8.29
CA ILE A 113 -3.99 -1.71 9.04
C ILE A 113 -4.80 -0.52 8.51
N GLY A 114 -4.85 -0.34 7.19
CA GLY A 114 -5.65 0.70 6.54
C GLY A 114 -7.14 0.61 6.89
N ILE A 115 -7.71 -0.60 6.88
CA ILE A 115 -9.09 -0.85 7.32
C ILE A 115 -9.29 -0.49 8.79
N GLY A 116 -8.37 -0.91 9.66
CA GLY A 116 -8.40 -0.60 11.09
C GLY A 116 -8.43 0.90 11.35
N LEU A 117 -7.58 1.67 10.66
CA LEU A 117 -7.55 3.14 10.74
C LEU A 117 -8.87 3.78 10.29
N LEU A 118 -9.52 3.23 9.26
CA LEU A 118 -10.85 3.70 8.83
C LEU A 118 -11.93 3.45 9.87
N TYR A 119 -11.91 2.28 10.55
CA TYR A 119 -12.83 1.98 11.65
C TYR A 119 -12.60 2.89 12.86
N LEU A 120 -11.34 3.11 13.26
CA LEU A 120 -10.98 4.02 14.35
C LEU A 120 -11.51 5.44 14.06
N LYS A 121 -11.26 5.96 12.86
CA LYS A 121 -11.76 7.28 12.43
C LYS A 121 -13.30 7.37 12.47
N ARG A 122 -14.00 6.30 12.10
CA ARG A 122 -15.47 6.25 12.16
C ARG A 122 -15.98 6.27 13.61
N SER A 123 -15.35 5.49 14.49
CA SER A 123 -15.69 5.42 15.91
C SER A 123 -15.51 6.78 16.59
N THR A 124 -14.39 7.46 16.35
CA THR A 124 -14.13 8.81 16.91
C THR A 124 -15.19 9.83 16.46
N ARG A 125 -15.60 9.80 15.19
CA ARG A 125 -16.66 10.69 14.69
C ARG A 125 -18.02 10.43 15.31
N GLN A 126 -18.34 9.18 15.61
CA GLN A 126 -19.59 8.83 16.29
C GLN A 126 -19.57 9.34 17.74
N ARG A 127 -18.45 9.17 18.47
CA ARG A 127 -18.32 9.68 19.85
C ARG A 127 -18.51 11.19 19.93
N ILE A 128 -17.87 11.97 19.05
CA ILE A 128 -18.01 13.44 19.02
C ILE A 128 -19.46 13.87 18.73
N ARG A 129 -20.19 13.14 17.87
CA ARG A 129 -21.59 13.47 17.53
C ARG A 129 -22.59 13.18 18.64
N VAL A 130 -22.27 12.28 19.57
CA VAL A 130 -23.19 11.85 20.64
C VAL A 130 -23.04 12.71 21.92
N GLY A 131 -22.11 13.67 21.95
CA GLY A 131 -22.01 14.64 23.04
C GLY A 131 -21.34 14.07 24.28
N TYR A 132 -20.04 14.31 24.36
CA TYR A 132 -19.40 14.77 25.60
C TYR A 132 -19.03 16.24 25.37
#